data_AF-M9RNN3-F1
#
_entry.id   AF-M9RNN3-F1
#
_cell.length_a   1.000
_cell.length_b   1.000
_cell.length_c   1.000
_cell.angle_alpha   90.00
_cell.angle_beta   90.00
_cell.angle_gamma   90.00
#
_symmetry.space_group_name_H-M   'P 1'
#
loop_
_entity.id
_entity.type
_entity.pdbx_description
1 polymer ?
#
loop_
_entity_poly.entity_id
_entity_poly.type
_entity_poly.pdbx_seq_one_letter_code
_entity_poly.pdbx_strand_id
1 'polypeptide(L)' 'MSGGAVIGWDMGAALQLGAALGLSPLIIAELLPPIEAAMVRKTNEEI' A
#
# COMPACT_ATOMS: atom_id res chain seq x y z
N MET A 1 24.32 0.32 -11.45
CA MET A 1 22.87 0.48 -11.63
C MET A 1 22.35 1.10 -10.36
N SER A 2 21.90 2.35 -10.38
CA SER A 2 21.20 2.94 -9.24
C SER A 2 19.82 2.29 -9.15
N GLY A 3 19.75 1.11 -8.54
CA GLY A 3 18.51 0.37 -8.35
C GLY A 3 17.57 1.20 -7.49
N GLY A 4 16.40 1.52 -8.02
CA GLY A 4 15.34 2.14 -7.23
C GLY A 4 14.82 1.14 -6.20
N ALA A 5 14.27 1.62 -5.10
CA ALA A 5 13.54 0.79 -4.16
C ALA A 5 12.24 1.51 -3.79
N VAL A 6 11.15 0.76 -3.75
CA VAL A 6 9.89 1.20 -3.16
C VAL A 6 10.02 1.04 -1.65
N ILE A 7 9.78 2.12 -0.91
CA ILE A 7 9.88 2.11 0.56
C ILE A 7 8.52 2.13 1.26
N GLY A 8 7.46 2.39 0.51
CA GLY A 8 6.10 2.52 1.03
C GLY A 8 5.15 3.06 -0.02
N TRP A 9 3.88 3.07 0.35
CA TRP A 9 2.79 3.67 -0.41
C TRP A 9 2.42 5.04 0.15
N ASP A 10 1.74 5.84 -0.66
CA ASP A 10 0.98 6.97 -0.13
C ASP A 10 -0.25 6.41 0.61
N MET A 11 -0.15 6.35 1.93
CA MET A 11 -1.21 5.82 2.79
C MET A 11 -2.49 6.67 2.72
N GLY A 12 -2.38 7.97 2.47
CA GLY A 12 -3.54 8.86 2.31
C GLY A 12 -4.34 8.52 1.05
N ALA A 13 -3.63 8.34 -0.07
CA ALA A 13 -4.25 7.94 -1.34
C ALA A 13 -4.89 6.55 -1.24
N ALA A 14 -4.22 5.59 -0.59
CA ALA A 14 -4.72 4.25 -0.42
C ALA A 14 -5.97 4.18 0.49
N LEU A 15 -6.01 4.98 1.58
CA LEU A 15 -7.21 5.14 2.41
C LEU A 15 -8.38 5.78 1.63
N GLN A 16 -8.11 6.83 0.84
CA GLN A 16 -9.12 7.48 0.00
C GLN A 16 -9.68 6.52 -1.06
N LEU A 17 -8.83 5.71 -1.69
CA LEU A 17 -9.27 4.68 -2.62
C LEU A 17 -10.21 3.68 -1.96
N GLY A 18 -9.86 3.17 -0.77
CA GLY A 18 -10.71 2.26 -0.02
C GLY A 18 -12.09 2.87 0.29
N ALA A 19 -12.10 4.13 0.73
CA ALA A 19 -13.35 4.86 0.98
C ALA A 19 -14.18 5.05 -0.31
N ALA A 20 -13.53 5.37 -1.44
CA ALA A 20 -14.21 5.53 -2.74
C ALA A 20 -14.84 4.23 -3.25
N LEU A 21 -14.29 3.07 -2.87
CA LEU A 21 -14.85 1.75 -3.15
C LEU A 21 -16.01 1.37 -2.21
N GLY A 22 -16.39 2.25 -1.27
CA GLY A 22 -17.47 2.01 -0.31
C GLY A 22 -17.07 1.15 0.89
N LEU A 23 -15.76 0.98 1.14
CA LEU A 23 -15.26 0.17 2.24
C LEU A 23 -15.26 0.99 3.55
N SER A 24 -15.49 0.30 4.67
CA SER A 24 -15.41 0.93 5.99
C SER A 24 -14.00 1.47 6.25
N PRO A 25 -13.84 2.75 6.65
CA PRO A 25 -12.52 3.33 6.91
C PRO A 25 -11.71 2.56 7.97
N LEU A 26 -12.38 2.03 8.99
CA LEU A 26 -11.72 1.23 10.03
C LEU A 26 -11.20 -0.10 9.47
N ILE A 27 -11.97 -0.75 8.60
CA ILE A 27 -11.53 -2.01 7.96
C ILE A 27 -10.30 -1.74 7.08
N ILE A 28 -10.31 -0.65 6.31
CA ILE A 28 -9.17 -0.30 5.46
C ILE A 28 -7.94 0.04 6.32
N ALA A 29 -8.09 0.86 7.36
CA ALA A 29 -6.97 1.22 8.22
C ALA A 29 -6.26 0.00 8.85
N GLU A 30 -7.01 -1.05 9.18
CA GLU A 30 -6.44 -2.29 9.74
C GLU A 30 -5.79 -3.19 8.68
N LEU A 31 -6.42 -3.32 7.50
CA LEU A 31 -5.95 -4.24 6.45
C LEU A 31 -4.87 -3.65 5.55
N LEU A 32 -4.80 -2.33 5.40
CA LEU A 32 -3.90 -1.67 4.47
C LEU A 32 -2.41 -1.86 4.84
N PRO A 33 -1.96 -1.75 6.10
CA PRO A 33 -0.54 -1.93 6.46
C PRO A 33 0.07 -3.30 6.08
N PRO A 34 -0.56 -4.46 6.36
CA PRO A 34 0.01 -5.74 5.92
C PRO A 34 -0.03 -5.91 4.39
N ILE A 35 -1.00 -5.31 3.70
CA ILE A 35 -1.07 -5.32 2.23
C ILE A 35 0.09 -4.51 1.64
N GLU A 36 0.33 -3.29 2.13
CA GLU A 36 1.46 -2.45 1.74
C GLU A 36 2.78 -3.22 1.92
N ALA A 37 3.01 -3.79 3.11
CA ALA A 37 4.24 -4.51 3.40
C ALA A 37 4.47 -5.69 2.43
N ALA A 38 3.41 -6.45 2.11
CA ALA A 38 3.49 -7.55 1.15
C ALA A 38 3.80 -7.06 -0.26
N MET A 39 3.15 -5.98 -0.70
CA MET A 39 3.31 -5.43 -2.04
C MET A 39 4.65 -4.73 -2.22
N VAL A 40 5.11 -3.93 -1.27
CA VAL A 40 6.44 -3.30 -1.29
C VAL A 40 7.54 -4.34 -1.42
N ARG A 41 7.47 -5.42 -0.62
CA ARG A 41 8.42 -6.53 -0.72
C ARG A 41 8.40 -7.14 -2.12
N LYS A 42 7.21 -7.47 -2.63
CA LYS A 42 7.05 -8.10 -3.95
C LYS A 42 7.50 -7.20 -5.10
N THR A 43 7.19 -5.91 -5.04
CA THR A 43 7.62 -4.96 -6.07
C THR A 43 9.13 -4.80 -6.07
N ASN A 44 9.78 -4.75 -4.92
CA ASN A 44 11.24 -4.69 -4.84
C ASN A 44 11.94 -5.99 -5.26
N GLU A 45 11.27 -7.15 -5.22
CA GLU A 45 11.81 -8.39 -5.80
C GLU A 45 11.93 -8.30 -7.33
N GLU A 46 11.14 -7.43 -7.97
CA GLU A 46 11.05 -7.26 -9.43
C GLU A 46 11.77 -6.00 -9.96
N ILE A 47 12.36 -5.19 -9.07
CA ILE A 47 13.14 -3.97 -9.41
C ILE A 47 14.64 -4.25 -9.32
#